data_AF-A0A6A2XHT1-F1
#
_entry.id   AF-A0A6A2XHT1-F1
#
_cell.length_a   1.000
_cell.length_b   1.000
_cell.length_c   1.000
_cell.angle_alpha   90.00
_cell.angle_beta   90.00
_cell.angle_gamma   90.00
#
_symmetry.space_group_name_H-M   'P 1'
#
loop_
_entity.id
_entity.type
_entity.pdbx_description
1 polymer ?
#
loop_
_entity_poly.entity_id
_entity_poly.type
_entity_poly.pdbx_seq_one_letter_code
_entity_poly.pdbx_strand_id
1 'polypeptide(L)'
;MPGMVFSDDSQVIQRFRFIVLCCFSILRHSRFQFRDAAVGAILSATDTVCTLQVLNQDETPFLYSVIFGEGVVNDATSIVLFNAVQSIDMDNIDALMSLKLLGTFLYLFFSSTFLGIAAGLLSAFIIKTLYFGRHSTDREVALMMIMAYLSYMLAELLDLSGILTVFFCGIVMSHYTWHNVTESSRTTTKHAFATMSFIAETFIYLYVGMDTLDIDKWKASSASAGTFVAVSSTLFALVLVGRAAFVYPLANFINCTKKQGSSNIEFRQQFIMWWAGLMRGAVTIALSYNQFSDSEDKDTKDSALMITCTMIVVLFSTVVFGSITKPLIEAVVLLRHAKPDVLDATDIPSLEDLRILLIENSEPSDMGENQPAAATRRSSLSLLLTHPTWTVHHLWRKFDDRFMRPVFGGRGFVPFVPGSPTGAADGNSRA
;
A
#
# COMPACT_ATOMS: atom_id res chain seq x y z
N MET A 1 25.50 -20.77 -41.94
CA MET A 1 26.40 -19.69 -41.51
C MET A 1 25.66 -18.36 -41.60
N PRO A 2 25.85 -17.46 -40.63
CA PRO A 2 24.77 -16.65 -40.07
C PRO A 2 24.90 -15.16 -40.38
N GLY A 3 23.81 -14.43 -40.21
CA GLY A 3 23.76 -12.97 -40.09
C GLY A 3 22.81 -12.61 -38.96
N MET A 4 23.36 -12.54 -37.75
CA MET A 4 22.72 -12.10 -36.51
C MET A 4 22.44 -10.59 -36.58
N VAL A 5 21.22 -10.15 -36.29
CA VAL A 5 20.98 -8.79 -35.77
C VAL A 5 20.00 -8.90 -34.61
N PHE A 6 20.57 -8.87 -33.40
CA PHE A 6 19.88 -8.52 -32.16
C PHE A 6 19.45 -7.05 -32.22
N SER A 7 18.17 -6.76 -32.04
CA SER A 7 17.68 -5.57 -31.31
C SER A 7 16.17 -5.48 -31.41
N ASP A 8 15.48 -5.69 -30.29
CA ASP A 8 14.42 -4.76 -29.88
C ASP A 8 14.01 -4.83 -28.39
N ASP A 9 14.78 -5.50 -27.52
CA ASP A 9 14.58 -5.43 -26.06
C ASP A 9 15.26 -4.20 -25.41
N SER A 10 15.96 -3.38 -26.19
CA SER A 10 16.63 -2.15 -25.69
C SER A 10 15.70 -0.95 -25.63
N GLN A 11 14.57 -0.93 -26.36
CA GLN A 11 13.63 0.20 -26.31
C GLN A 11 12.83 0.26 -25.00
N VAL A 12 12.54 -0.86 -24.36
CA VAL A 12 11.74 -0.89 -23.12
C VAL A 12 12.57 -0.44 -21.91
N ILE A 13 13.84 -0.84 -21.85
CA ILE A 13 14.78 -0.38 -20.80
C ILE A 13 15.20 1.08 -21.03
N GLN A 14 15.34 1.52 -22.30
CA GLN A 14 15.56 2.93 -22.60
C GLN A 14 14.36 3.82 -22.25
N ARG A 15 13.12 3.35 -22.41
CA ARG A 15 11.90 4.10 -22.05
C ARG A 15 11.68 4.18 -20.53
N PHE A 16 12.09 3.17 -19.76
CA PHE A 16 12.08 3.22 -18.30
C PHE A 16 13.15 4.18 -17.75
N ARG A 17 14.33 4.21 -18.38
CA ARG A 17 15.33 5.26 -18.18
C ARG A 17 14.76 6.63 -18.56
N PHE A 18 14.00 6.74 -19.65
CA PHE A 18 13.44 8.01 -20.13
C PHE A 18 12.32 8.56 -19.23
N ILE A 19 11.53 7.73 -18.53
CA ILE A 19 10.48 8.21 -17.61
C ILE A 19 11.08 8.67 -16.28
N VAL A 20 12.04 7.92 -15.73
CA VAL A 20 12.82 8.35 -14.56
C VAL A 20 13.67 9.58 -14.91
N LEU A 21 14.28 9.61 -16.10
CA LEU A 21 15.04 10.76 -16.62
C LEU A 21 14.15 11.93 -17.03
N CYS A 22 12.88 11.76 -17.41
CA CYS A 22 11.95 12.85 -17.71
C CYS A 22 11.40 13.47 -16.43
N CYS A 23 11.13 12.68 -15.40
CA CYS A 23 10.91 13.22 -14.05
C CYS A 23 12.17 13.94 -13.54
N PHE A 24 13.38 13.40 -13.78
CA PHE A 24 14.63 14.12 -13.49
C PHE A 24 14.90 15.33 -14.41
N SER A 25 14.39 15.34 -15.66
CA SER A 25 14.68 16.38 -16.67
C SER A 25 13.69 17.54 -16.64
N ILE A 26 12.46 17.34 -16.17
CA ILE A 26 11.53 18.45 -15.89
C ILE A 26 12.00 19.24 -14.66
N LEU A 27 12.72 18.60 -13.73
CA LEU A 27 13.40 19.27 -12.63
C LEU A 27 14.88 19.69 -12.93
N ARG A 28 15.37 19.51 -14.17
CA ARG A 28 16.76 19.84 -14.57
C ARG A 28 16.99 21.34 -14.84
N HIS A 29 15.98 22.20 -14.68
CA HIS A 29 16.14 23.64 -14.94
C HIS A 29 16.37 24.51 -13.71
N SER A 30 16.36 23.93 -12.51
CA SER A 30 16.79 24.59 -11.28
C SER A 30 17.87 23.73 -10.66
N ARG A 31 18.89 24.32 -10.06
CA ARG A 31 19.89 23.57 -9.31
C ARG A 31 19.20 22.83 -8.17
N PHE A 32 18.95 21.53 -8.35
CA PHE A 32 18.38 20.67 -7.31
C PHE A 32 19.24 20.75 -6.06
N GLN A 33 18.68 21.31 -5.00
CA GLN A 33 19.27 21.23 -3.67
C GLN A 33 18.69 19.99 -2.97
N PHE A 34 19.44 19.42 -2.04
CA PHE A 34 19.00 18.33 -1.15
C PHE A 34 17.58 18.54 -0.59
N ARG A 35 17.25 19.80 -0.28
CA ARG A 35 15.94 20.25 0.21
C ARG A 35 14.79 19.89 -0.73
N ASP A 36 14.98 19.91 -2.04
CA ASP A 36 13.93 19.63 -3.02
C ASP A 36 13.56 18.14 -3.04
N ALA A 37 14.55 17.25 -2.84
CA ALA A 37 14.31 15.81 -2.75
C ALA A 37 13.57 15.43 -1.46
N ALA A 38 13.91 16.09 -0.35
CA ALA A 38 13.21 15.94 0.92
C ALA A 38 11.75 16.41 0.81
N VAL A 39 11.50 17.57 0.20
CA VAL A 39 10.15 18.08 -0.07
C VAL A 39 9.36 17.14 -0.97
N GLY A 40 10.00 16.56 -1.99
CA GLY A 40 9.39 15.53 -2.85
C GLY A 40 9.00 14.26 -2.08
N ALA A 41 9.83 13.80 -1.14
CA ALA A 41 9.51 12.67 -0.27
C ALA A 41 8.36 12.99 0.70
N ILE A 42 8.35 14.18 1.30
CA ILE A 42 7.29 14.68 2.20
C ILE A 42 5.93 14.72 1.47
N LEU A 43 5.92 15.32 0.27
CA LEU A 43 4.73 15.43 -0.57
C LEU A 43 4.42 14.14 -1.34
N SER A 44 5.20 13.06 -1.18
CA SER A 44 4.84 11.76 -1.74
C SER A 44 3.70 11.16 -0.95
N ALA A 45 3.74 11.21 0.39
CA ALA A 45 2.75 10.64 1.32
C ALA A 45 1.31 11.12 1.01
N THR A 46 0.35 10.19 1.02
CA THR A 46 -1.03 10.42 0.56
C THR A 46 -1.99 9.90 1.60
N ASP A 47 -3.03 10.67 1.89
CA ASP A 47 -4.05 10.27 2.85
C ASP A 47 -5.35 9.96 2.13
N THR A 48 -5.68 8.67 2.06
CA THR A 48 -6.89 8.20 1.38
C THR A 48 -8.09 8.04 2.30
N VAL A 49 -7.97 8.39 3.59
CA VAL A 49 -8.98 8.09 4.62
C VAL A 49 -10.35 8.67 4.27
N CYS A 50 -10.44 9.95 3.90
CA CYS A 50 -11.73 10.56 3.53
C CYS A 50 -12.36 9.89 2.30
N THR A 51 -11.55 9.47 1.32
CA THR A 51 -12.07 8.77 0.13
C THR A 51 -12.60 7.39 0.49
N LEU A 52 -11.91 6.66 1.36
CA LEU A 52 -12.30 5.33 1.82
C LEU A 52 -13.53 5.33 2.73
N GLN A 53 -13.84 6.45 3.40
CA GLN A 53 -15.08 6.60 4.16
C GLN A 53 -16.32 6.72 3.26
N VAL A 54 -16.16 7.29 2.06
CA VAL A 54 -17.23 7.42 1.06
C VAL A 54 -17.35 6.16 0.21
N LEU A 55 -16.21 5.54 -0.12
CA LEU A 55 -16.17 4.39 -1.01
C LEU A 55 -16.60 3.12 -0.28
N ASN A 56 -17.70 2.52 -0.72
CA ASN A 56 -18.17 1.27 -0.16
C ASN A 56 -17.35 0.08 -0.69
N GLN A 57 -16.81 -0.72 0.23
CA GLN A 57 -16.05 -1.94 -0.08
C GLN A 57 -16.92 -2.98 -0.82
N ASP A 58 -18.23 -3.02 -0.57
CA ASP A 58 -19.13 -4.00 -1.21
C ASP A 58 -19.48 -3.63 -2.66
N GLU A 59 -19.60 -2.34 -2.97
CA GLU A 59 -19.96 -1.86 -4.31
C GLU A 59 -18.76 -1.86 -5.27
N THR A 60 -17.57 -1.51 -4.76
CA THR A 60 -16.34 -1.35 -5.56
C THR A 60 -15.10 -1.96 -4.88
N PRO A 61 -15.09 -3.27 -4.60
CA PRO A 61 -14.04 -3.93 -3.79
C PRO A 61 -12.62 -3.77 -4.34
N PHE A 62 -12.49 -3.79 -5.68
CA PHE A 62 -11.20 -3.61 -6.35
C PHE A 62 -10.63 -2.21 -6.12
N LEU A 63 -11.45 -1.16 -6.30
CA LEU A 63 -11.02 0.23 -6.17
C LEU A 63 -10.69 0.57 -4.72
N TYR A 64 -11.53 0.10 -3.78
CA TYR A 64 -11.29 0.23 -2.35
C TYR A 64 -9.95 -0.36 -1.95
N SER A 65 -9.66 -1.60 -2.38
CA SER A 65 -8.44 -2.31 -2.02
C SER A 65 -7.19 -1.66 -2.64
N VAL A 66 -7.27 -1.15 -3.87
CA VAL A 66 -6.15 -0.46 -4.52
C VAL A 66 -5.84 0.87 -3.84
N ILE A 67 -6.86 1.69 -3.58
CA ILE A 67 -6.69 3.00 -2.93
C ILE A 67 -6.16 2.83 -1.51
N PHE A 68 -6.75 1.91 -0.73
CA PHE A 68 -6.29 1.60 0.62
C PHE A 68 -4.84 1.11 0.62
N GLY A 69 -4.52 0.16 -0.27
CA GLY A 69 -3.16 -0.37 -0.39
C GLY A 69 -2.15 0.69 -0.80
N GLU A 70 -2.48 1.54 -1.77
CA GLU A 70 -1.64 2.66 -2.20
C GLU A 70 -1.36 3.60 -1.03
N GLY A 71 -2.38 4.09 -0.34
CA GLY A 71 -2.24 5.06 0.74
C GLY A 71 -1.30 4.57 1.84
N VAL A 72 -1.53 3.35 2.34
CA VAL A 72 -0.75 2.82 3.47
C VAL A 72 0.69 2.47 3.06
N VAL A 73 0.89 1.87 1.87
CA VAL A 73 2.25 1.56 1.38
C VAL A 73 3.02 2.85 1.11
N ASN A 74 2.37 3.85 0.51
CA ASN A 74 2.98 5.11 0.17
C ASN A 74 3.46 5.87 1.41
N ASP A 75 2.66 5.93 2.48
CA ASP A 75 3.07 6.54 3.75
C ASP A 75 4.33 5.88 4.31
N ALA A 76 4.36 4.55 4.38
CA ALA A 76 5.53 3.82 4.86
C ALA A 76 6.77 4.05 3.97
N THR A 77 6.61 4.03 2.65
CA THR A 77 7.73 4.27 1.72
C THR A 77 8.25 5.71 1.75
N SER A 78 7.36 6.69 1.93
CA SER A 78 7.72 8.11 1.96
C SER A 78 8.57 8.44 3.18
N ILE A 79 8.24 7.86 4.33
CA ILE A 79 9.03 7.99 5.57
C ILE A 79 10.41 7.34 5.41
N VAL A 80 10.50 6.15 4.81
CA VAL A 80 11.78 5.47 4.58
C VAL A 80 12.64 6.25 3.59
N LEU A 81 12.02 6.78 2.52
CA LEU A 81 12.71 7.63 1.55
C LEU A 81 13.21 8.92 2.20
N PHE A 82 12.40 9.53 3.06
CA PHE A 82 12.77 10.72 3.81
C PHE A 82 13.97 10.45 4.74
N ASN A 83 13.96 9.35 5.50
CA ASN A 83 15.09 8.96 6.35
C ASN A 83 16.35 8.65 5.52
N ALA A 84 16.19 8.01 4.35
CA ALA A 84 17.30 7.75 3.45
C ALA A 84 17.90 9.05 2.88
N VAL A 85 17.05 10.04 2.55
CA VAL A 85 17.49 11.39 2.17
C VAL A 85 18.26 12.01 3.34
N GLN A 86 17.69 12.09 4.54
CA GLN A 86 18.36 12.67 5.72
C GLN A 86 19.71 12.03 6.06
N SER A 87 19.88 10.72 5.82
CA SER A 87 21.14 10.02 6.08
C SER A 87 22.31 10.41 5.16
N ILE A 88 22.05 11.13 4.05
CA ILE A 88 23.05 11.49 3.05
C ILE A 88 23.22 13.00 3.02
N ASP A 89 24.18 13.51 3.77
CA ASP A 89 24.55 14.93 3.77
C ASP A 89 25.71 15.17 2.81
N MET A 90 25.49 15.74 1.62
CA MET A 90 26.56 16.32 0.77
C MET A 90 26.00 17.30 -0.28
N ASP A 91 26.68 18.44 -0.41
CA ASP A 91 26.31 19.61 -1.24
C ASP A 91 26.23 19.40 -2.76
N ASN A 92 26.58 18.23 -3.31
CA ASN A 92 26.59 17.97 -4.76
C ASN A 92 25.94 16.63 -5.14
N ILE A 93 24.96 16.71 -6.04
CA ILE A 93 24.30 15.54 -6.63
C ILE A 93 25.17 15.02 -7.78
N ASP A 94 25.99 14.01 -7.48
CA ASP A 94 26.66 13.19 -8.49
C ASP A 94 25.81 11.94 -8.82
N ALA A 95 25.98 11.35 -10.01
CA ALA A 95 25.30 10.11 -10.40
C ALA A 95 25.57 8.96 -9.42
N LEU A 96 26.78 8.96 -8.83
CA LEU A 96 27.17 8.02 -7.78
C LEU A 96 26.36 8.23 -6.49
N MET A 97 26.01 9.47 -6.14
CA MET A 97 25.20 9.78 -4.97
C MET A 97 23.74 9.37 -5.14
N SER A 98 23.17 9.55 -6.33
CA SER A 98 21.82 9.02 -6.62
C SER A 98 21.78 7.50 -6.50
N LEU A 99 22.83 6.80 -6.96
CA LEU A 99 22.96 5.35 -6.78
C LEU A 99 23.14 4.97 -5.30
N LYS A 100 23.91 5.74 -4.53
CA LYS A 100 24.08 5.55 -3.09
C LYS A 100 22.76 5.73 -2.34
N LEU A 101 22.00 6.77 -2.66
CA LEU A 101 20.67 7.03 -2.09
C LEU A 101 19.70 5.89 -2.40
N LEU A 102 19.68 5.42 -3.64
CA LEU A 102 18.88 4.25 -4.01
C LEU A 102 19.33 3.00 -3.24
N GLY A 103 20.64 2.79 -3.10
CA GLY A 103 21.21 1.68 -2.33
C GLY A 103 20.80 1.73 -0.85
N THR A 104 20.93 2.89 -0.20
CA THR A 104 20.52 3.10 1.19
C THR A 104 19.02 2.90 1.36
N PHE A 105 18.20 3.47 0.46
CA PHE A 105 16.76 3.27 0.47
C PHE A 105 16.39 1.79 0.36
N LEU A 106 16.96 1.05 -0.60
CA LEU A 106 16.70 -0.38 -0.76
C LEU A 106 17.18 -1.18 0.45
N TYR A 107 18.35 -0.85 1.01
CA TYR A 107 18.87 -1.49 2.21
C TYR A 107 17.92 -1.31 3.41
N LEU A 108 17.52 -0.06 3.70
CA LEU A 108 16.59 0.25 4.77
C LEU A 108 15.24 -0.42 4.53
N PHE A 109 14.72 -0.37 3.29
CA PHE A 109 13.46 -0.98 2.92
C PHE A 109 13.47 -2.49 3.15
N PHE A 110 14.39 -3.23 2.51
CA PHE A 110 14.41 -4.69 2.60
C PHE A 110 14.76 -5.21 4.00
N SER A 111 15.71 -4.58 4.69
CA SER A 111 16.11 -5.00 6.04
C SER A 111 14.98 -4.78 7.05
N SER A 112 14.29 -3.62 6.98
CA SER A 112 13.13 -3.34 7.85
C SER A 112 11.95 -4.24 7.53
N THR A 113 11.66 -4.50 6.25
CA THR A 113 10.62 -5.46 5.84
C THR A 113 10.92 -6.87 6.36
N PHE A 114 12.16 -7.33 6.22
CA PHE A 114 12.57 -8.64 6.73
C PHE A 114 12.39 -8.75 8.25
N LEU A 115 12.84 -7.74 8.99
CA LEU A 115 12.67 -7.69 10.44
C LEU A 115 11.19 -7.65 10.84
N GLY A 116 10.37 -6.88 10.13
CA GLY A 116 8.93 -6.78 10.40
C GLY A 116 8.22 -8.11 10.17
N ILE A 117 8.55 -8.80 9.08
CA ILE A 117 8.03 -10.15 8.81
C ILE A 117 8.48 -11.13 9.90
N ALA A 118 9.76 -11.12 10.27
CA ALA A 118 10.28 -11.99 11.32
C ALA A 118 9.60 -11.75 12.66
N ALA A 119 9.42 -10.48 13.07
CA ALA A 119 8.74 -10.11 14.31
C ALA A 119 7.25 -10.49 14.29
N GLY A 120 6.55 -10.32 13.16
CA GLY A 120 5.15 -10.71 13.01
C GLY A 120 4.96 -12.24 13.08
N LEU A 121 5.86 -13.01 12.45
CA LEU A 121 5.86 -14.46 12.54
C LEU A 121 6.22 -14.94 13.95
N LEU A 122 7.16 -14.27 14.61
CA LEU A 122 7.49 -14.53 16.01
C LEU A 122 6.27 -14.29 16.91
N SER A 123 5.54 -13.20 16.70
CA SER A 123 4.27 -12.91 17.41
C SER A 123 3.25 -14.02 17.21
N ALA A 124 3.04 -14.46 15.96
CA ALA A 124 2.13 -15.56 15.65
C ALA A 124 2.54 -16.88 16.33
N PHE A 125 3.85 -17.19 16.32
CA PHE A 125 4.41 -18.36 16.98
C PHE A 125 4.26 -18.30 18.50
N ILE A 126 4.55 -17.16 19.11
CA ILE A 126 4.41 -16.93 20.56
C ILE A 126 2.96 -17.12 20.97
N ILE A 127 2.01 -16.47 20.31
CA ILE A 127 0.58 -16.56 20.65
C ILE A 127 0.03 -17.97 20.47
N LYS A 128 0.52 -18.71 19.47
CA LYS A 128 0.13 -20.09 19.25
C LYS A 128 0.75 -21.07 20.24
N THR A 129 2.03 -20.89 20.58
CA THR A 129 2.81 -21.82 21.42
C THR A 129 2.56 -21.57 22.90
N LEU A 130 2.50 -20.31 23.32
CA LEU A 130 2.09 -19.92 24.65
C LEU A 130 0.57 -20.13 24.77
N TYR A 131 0.17 -21.37 25.04
CA TYR A 131 -1.18 -21.79 25.43
C TYR A 131 -1.76 -21.02 26.65
N PHE A 132 -0.99 -20.10 27.25
CA PHE A 132 -1.29 -19.33 28.45
C PHE A 132 -2.35 -18.21 28.27
N GLY A 133 -2.70 -17.87 27.03
CA GLY A 133 -3.65 -16.78 26.70
C GLY A 133 -5.05 -17.24 26.29
N ARG A 134 -5.20 -18.50 25.89
CA ARG A 134 -6.48 -19.06 25.43
C ARG A 134 -7.43 -19.05 26.62
N HIS A 135 -8.44 -18.18 26.60
CA HIS A 135 -9.48 -17.88 27.62
C HIS A 135 -9.45 -16.47 28.24
N SER A 136 -8.43 -15.65 28.02
CA SER A 136 -8.45 -14.24 28.48
C SER A 136 -8.21 -13.28 27.32
N THR A 137 -9.27 -12.63 26.88
CA THR A 137 -9.26 -11.62 25.81
C THR A 137 -8.19 -10.56 26.05
N ASP A 138 -8.11 -10.02 27.26
CA ASP A 138 -7.20 -8.91 27.59
C ASP A 138 -5.73 -9.26 27.39
N ARG A 139 -5.32 -10.50 27.72
CA ARG A 139 -3.92 -10.93 27.56
C ARG A 139 -3.56 -11.10 26.09
N GLU A 140 -4.46 -11.67 25.28
CA GLU A 140 -4.22 -11.83 23.85
C GLU A 140 -4.07 -10.45 23.18
N VAL A 141 -4.95 -9.49 23.49
CA VAL A 141 -4.86 -8.12 22.96
C VAL A 141 -3.60 -7.41 23.45
N ALA A 142 -3.28 -7.49 24.74
CA ALA A 142 -2.07 -6.86 25.30
C ALA A 142 -0.79 -7.42 24.68
N LEU A 143 -0.69 -8.74 24.50
CA LEU A 143 0.46 -9.38 23.84
C LEU A 143 0.60 -8.91 22.39
N MET A 144 -0.51 -8.81 21.64
CA MET A 144 -0.46 -8.29 20.27
C MET A 144 0.06 -6.85 20.22
N MET A 145 -0.38 -5.97 21.12
CA MET A 145 0.10 -4.59 21.19
C MET A 145 1.58 -4.51 21.59
N ILE A 146 2.00 -5.28 22.60
CA ILE A 146 3.40 -5.32 23.05
C ILE A 146 4.30 -5.86 21.95
N MET A 147 3.90 -6.91 21.23
CA MET A 147 4.69 -7.46 20.12
C MET A 147 4.80 -6.49 18.94
N ALA A 148 3.73 -5.76 18.62
CA ALA A 148 3.77 -4.69 17.63
C ALA A 148 4.78 -3.60 18.03
N TYR A 149 4.71 -3.12 19.27
CA TYR A 149 5.64 -2.11 19.77
C TYR A 149 7.08 -2.63 19.89
N LEU A 150 7.28 -3.89 20.29
CA LEU A 150 8.60 -4.52 20.33
C LEU A 150 9.25 -4.53 18.94
N SER A 151 8.48 -4.77 17.87
CA SER A 151 9.01 -4.72 16.50
C SER A 151 9.52 -3.32 16.12
N TYR A 152 8.87 -2.26 16.62
CA TYR A 152 9.36 -0.88 16.49
C TYR A 152 10.71 -0.71 17.20
N MET A 153 10.75 -1.07 18.49
CA MET A 153 11.94 -0.87 19.34
C MET A 153 13.15 -1.66 18.83
N LEU A 154 12.94 -2.86 18.30
CA LEU A 154 14.01 -3.67 17.70
C LEU A 154 14.57 -3.03 16.43
N ALA A 155 13.72 -2.41 15.62
CA ALA A 155 14.18 -1.71 14.42
C ALA A 155 14.99 -0.46 14.75
N GLU A 156 14.52 0.34 15.73
CA GLU A 156 15.27 1.52 16.20
C GLU A 156 16.62 1.14 16.79
N LEU A 157 16.72 0.02 17.52
CA LEU A 157 18.00 -0.46 18.06
C LEU A 157 19.00 -0.91 16.97
N LEU A 158 18.49 -1.29 15.80
CA LEU A 158 19.28 -1.75 14.66
C LEU A 158 19.51 -0.65 13.60
N ASP A 159 19.17 0.61 13.92
CA ASP A 159 19.22 1.74 12.99
C ASP A 159 18.44 1.50 11.68
N LEU A 160 17.32 0.76 11.79
CA LEU A 160 16.39 0.47 10.68
C LEU A 160 15.14 1.36 10.78
N SER A 161 14.25 1.30 9.77
CA SER A 161 13.00 2.05 9.83
C SER A 161 11.99 1.36 10.76
N GLY A 162 11.80 1.91 11.96
CA GLY A 162 10.82 1.42 12.94
C GLY A 162 9.40 1.39 12.38
N ILE A 163 8.99 2.45 11.69
CA ILE A 163 7.63 2.60 11.15
C ILE A 163 7.35 1.56 10.07
N LEU A 164 8.30 1.33 9.14
CA LEU A 164 8.17 0.29 8.11
C LEU A 164 8.16 -1.12 8.72
N THR A 165 8.97 -1.35 9.74
CA THR A 165 9.05 -2.64 10.45
C THR A 165 7.72 -2.98 11.13
N VAL A 166 7.14 -2.04 11.87
CA VAL A 166 5.82 -2.22 12.52
C VAL A 166 4.73 -2.45 11.49
N PHE A 167 4.78 -1.74 10.36
CA PHE A 167 3.80 -1.91 9.28
C PHE A 167 3.77 -3.34 8.73
N PHE A 168 4.93 -3.89 8.35
CA PHE A 168 5.01 -5.28 7.87
C PHE A 168 4.73 -6.29 8.98
N CYS A 169 5.15 -6.01 10.22
CA CYS A 169 4.77 -6.80 11.39
C CYS A 169 3.24 -6.88 11.52
N GLY A 170 2.54 -5.74 11.41
CA GLY A 170 1.08 -5.65 11.44
C GLY A 170 0.39 -6.44 10.32
N ILE A 171 0.91 -6.36 9.09
CA ILE A 171 0.41 -7.16 7.95
C ILE A 171 0.51 -8.67 8.26
N VAL A 172 1.67 -9.12 8.71
CA VAL A 172 1.92 -10.53 9.02
C VAL A 172 1.07 -10.99 10.21
N MET A 173 0.91 -10.16 11.24
CA MET A 173 0.02 -10.44 12.37
C MET A 173 -1.45 -10.53 11.93
N SER A 174 -1.90 -9.65 11.04
CA SER A 174 -3.26 -9.71 10.49
C SER A 174 -3.51 -11.00 9.69
N HIS A 175 -2.49 -11.51 9.00
CA HIS A 175 -2.61 -12.74 8.22
C HIS A 175 -2.52 -14.02 9.08
N TYR A 176 -1.55 -14.10 9.99
CA TYR A 176 -1.25 -15.32 10.75
C TYR A 176 -1.80 -15.27 12.18
N THR A 177 -1.44 -14.26 12.96
CA THR A 177 -1.84 -14.11 14.36
C THR A 177 -3.36 -13.99 14.53
N TRP A 178 -4.03 -13.28 13.62
CA TRP A 178 -5.49 -13.13 13.63
C TRP A 178 -6.22 -14.48 13.72
N HIS A 179 -5.71 -15.51 13.07
CA HIS A 179 -6.32 -16.84 13.06
C HIS A 179 -6.05 -17.65 14.33
N ASN A 180 -5.04 -17.28 15.12
CA ASN A 180 -4.67 -17.98 16.36
C ASN A 180 -5.40 -17.48 17.60
N VAL A 181 -5.85 -16.21 17.59
CA VAL A 181 -6.56 -15.60 18.72
C VAL A 181 -8.05 -15.96 18.75
N THR A 182 -8.66 -15.83 19.95
CA THR A 182 -10.09 -16.09 20.14
C THR A 182 -10.97 -15.06 19.41
N GLU A 183 -12.23 -15.42 19.16
CA GLU A 183 -13.17 -14.53 18.46
C GLU A 183 -13.46 -13.23 19.23
N SER A 184 -13.55 -13.30 20.57
CA SER A 184 -13.66 -12.12 21.43
C SER A 184 -12.46 -11.20 21.24
N SER A 185 -11.23 -11.73 21.25
CA SER A 185 -10.01 -10.95 21.01
C SER A 185 -9.98 -10.31 19.64
N ARG A 186 -10.42 -11.01 18.58
CA ARG A 186 -10.49 -10.42 17.23
C ARG A 186 -11.33 -9.16 17.20
N THR A 187 -12.53 -9.22 17.79
CA THR A 187 -13.44 -8.08 17.87
C THR A 187 -12.84 -6.95 18.72
N THR A 188 -12.35 -7.28 19.92
CA THR A 188 -11.73 -6.29 20.82
C THR A 188 -10.51 -5.63 20.19
N THR A 189 -9.61 -6.39 19.57
CA THR A 189 -8.42 -5.86 18.88
C THR A 189 -8.78 -4.96 17.71
N LYS A 190 -9.78 -5.35 16.90
CA LYS A 190 -10.26 -4.51 15.80
C LYS A 190 -10.75 -3.15 16.31
N HIS A 191 -11.58 -3.14 17.35
CA HIS A 191 -12.08 -1.89 17.93
C HIS A 191 -11.00 -1.11 18.67
N ALA A 192 -10.08 -1.77 19.37
CA ALA A 192 -9.00 -1.13 20.10
C ALA A 192 -8.04 -0.38 19.15
N PHE A 193 -7.56 -1.04 18.09
CA PHE A 193 -6.70 -0.40 17.10
C PHE A 193 -7.43 0.69 16.31
N ALA A 194 -8.71 0.48 15.94
CA ALA A 194 -9.50 1.51 15.27
C ALA A 194 -9.69 2.75 16.16
N THR A 195 -9.99 2.57 17.45
CA THR A 195 -10.16 3.67 18.41
C THR A 195 -8.83 4.39 18.65
N MET A 196 -7.73 3.65 18.82
CA MET A 196 -6.40 4.22 19.00
C MET A 196 -5.95 5.02 17.77
N SER A 197 -6.17 4.48 16.57
CA SER A 197 -5.90 5.17 15.30
C SER A 197 -6.71 6.46 15.19
N PHE A 198 -8.02 6.41 15.48
CA PHE A 198 -8.89 7.58 15.43
C PHE A 198 -8.47 8.67 16.43
N ILE A 199 -8.10 8.29 17.66
CA ILE A 199 -7.60 9.23 18.67
C ILE A 199 -6.26 9.84 18.22
N ALA A 200 -5.32 9.04 17.73
CA ALA A 200 -4.03 9.53 17.26
C ALA A 200 -4.18 10.49 16.07
N GLU A 201 -5.03 10.16 15.11
CA GLU A 201 -5.37 11.01 13.96
C GLU A 201 -6.02 12.33 14.41
N THR A 202 -6.95 12.26 15.38
CA THR A 202 -7.57 13.45 15.98
C THR A 202 -6.53 14.35 16.65
N PHE A 203 -5.58 13.79 17.40
CA PHE A 203 -4.52 14.57 18.02
C PHE A 203 -3.62 15.26 16.99
N ILE A 204 -3.22 14.56 15.92
CA ILE A 204 -2.38 15.17 14.89
C ILE A 204 -3.13 16.34 14.22
N TYR A 205 -4.39 16.15 13.81
CA TYR A 205 -5.16 17.23 13.21
C TYR A 205 -5.47 18.37 14.19
N LEU A 206 -5.64 18.09 15.47
CA LEU A 206 -5.79 19.11 16.51
C LEU A 206 -4.50 19.95 16.64
N TYR A 207 -3.33 19.31 16.66
CA TYR A 207 -2.05 20.03 16.70
C TYR A 207 -1.86 20.91 15.47
N VAL A 208 -2.22 20.41 14.29
CA VAL A 208 -2.19 21.18 13.04
C VAL A 208 -3.14 22.36 13.09
N GLY A 209 -4.35 22.17 13.60
CA GLY A 209 -5.32 23.25 13.77
C GLY A 209 -4.83 24.32 14.74
N MET A 210 -4.26 23.92 15.88
CA MET A 210 -3.65 24.84 16.84
C MET A 210 -2.51 25.63 16.21
N ASP A 211 -1.64 24.95 15.46
CA ASP A 211 -0.51 25.57 14.79
C ASP A 211 -0.91 26.55 13.68
N THR A 212 -1.97 26.22 12.93
CA THR A 212 -2.53 27.10 11.91
C THR A 212 -3.04 28.41 12.49
N LEU A 213 -3.52 28.39 13.73
CA LEU A 213 -4.06 29.57 14.42
C LEU A 213 -2.98 30.40 15.14
N ASP A 214 -1.74 29.91 15.22
CA ASP A 214 -0.64 30.63 15.86
C ASP A 214 -0.09 31.74 14.95
N ILE A 215 -0.66 32.94 15.10
CA ILE A 215 -0.38 34.09 14.23
C ILE A 215 1.08 34.56 14.29
N ASP A 216 1.82 34.22 15.34
CA ASP A 216 3.21 34.65 15.49
C ASP A 216 4.15 33.81 14.60
N LYS A 217 3.79 32.55 14.30
CA LYS A 217 4.46 31.74 13.26
C LYS A 217 4.23 32.30 11.86
N TRP A 218 3.02 32.79 11.58
CA TRP A 218 2.69 33.44 10.30
C TRP A 218 3.45 34.75 10.11
N LYS A 219 3.62 35.54 11.18
CA LYS A 219 4.40 36.78 11.16
C LYS A 219 5.91 36.53 11.02
N ALA A 220 6.43 35.46 11.64
CA ALA A 220 7.85 35.10 11.59
C ALA A 220 8.35 34.84 10.16
N SER A 221 7.48 34.34 9.27
CA SER A 221 7.81 34.14 7.86
C SER A 221 8.07 35.46 7.10
N SER A 222 7.54 36.61 7.53
CA SER A 222 7.75 37.95 6.93
C SER A 222 7.55 38.07 5.41
N ALA A 223 7.07 37.02 4.72
CA ALA A 223 6.82 37.02 3.29
C ALA A 223 5.48 37.71 2.97
N SER A 224 5.43 38.40 1.83
CA SER A 224 4.20 39.00 1.32
C SER A 224 3.11 37.93 1.17
N ALA A 225 1.86 38.27 1.49
CA ALA A 225 0.70 37.38 1.28
C ALA A 225 0.63 36.86 -0.17
N GLY A 226 1.09 37.66 -1.15
CA GLY A 226 1.19 37.23 -2.55
C GLY A 226 2.20 36.10 -2.77
N THR A 227 3.32 36.09 -2.06
CA THR A 227 4.35 35.04 -2.14
C THR A 227 3.83 33.72 -1.55
N PHE A 228 3.14 33.76 -0.42
CA PHE A 228 2.52 32.57 0.18
C PHE A 228 1.51 31.90 -0.76
N VAL A 229 0.62 32.70 -1.35
CA VAL A 229 -0.37 32.20 -2.31
C VAL A 229 0.31 31.65 -3.55
N ALA A 230 1.33 32.33 -4.08
CA ALA A 230 2.08 31.87 -5.23
C ALA A 230 2.81 30.54 -4.98
N VAL A 231 3.52 30.41 -3.85
CA VAL A 231 4.25 29.18 -3.49
C VAL A 231 3.28 28.03 -3.21
N SER A 232 2.23 28.27 -2.41
CA SER A 232 1.23 27.23 -2.10
C SER A 232 0.49 26.77 -3.35
N SER A 233 0.11 27.70 -4.24
CA SER A 233 -0.52 27.38 -5.51
C SER A 233 0.41 26.59 -6.44
N THR A 234 1.71 26.92 -6.46
CA THR A 234 2.71 26.18 -7.24
C THR A 234 2.91 24.77 -6.69
N LEU A 235 3.07 24.61 -5.38
CA LEU A 235 3.18 23.30 -4.73
C LEU A 235 1.94 22.43 -4.99
N PHE A 236 0.76 23.01 -4.91
CA PHE A 236 -0.49 22.33 -5.20
C PHE A 236 -0.60 21.91 -6.67
N ALA A 237 -0.24 22.78 -7.61
CA ALA A 237 -0.20 22.46 -9.03
C ALA A 237 0.80 21.33 -9.32
N LEU A 238 1.98 21.34 -8.69
CA LEU A 238 2.97 20.28 -8.80
C LEU A 238 2.42 18.94 -8.29
N VAL A 239 1.70 18.92 -7.16
CA VAL A 239 1.05 17.71 -6.63
C VAL A 239 0.00 17.17 -7.61
N LEU A 240 -0.87 18.03 -8.14
CA LEU A 240 -1.92 17.66 -9.09
C LEU A 240 -1.35 17.05 -10.38
N VAL A 241 -0.44 17.79 -11.02
CA VAL A 241 0.16 17.42 -12.31
C VAL A 241 1.10 16.23 -12.14
N GLY A 242 1.92 16.23 -11.09
CA GLY A 242 2.83 15.14 -10.77
C GLY A 242 2.06 13.82 -10.62
N ARG A 243 1.00 13.80 -9.81
CA ARG A 243 0.17 12.60 -9.64
C ARG A 243 -0.50 12.17 -10.95
N ALA A 244 -1.05 13.10 -11.74
CA ALA A 244 -1.65 12.78 -13.04
C ALA A 244 -0.63 12.13 -13.99
N ALA A 245 0.60 12.67 -14.03
CA ALA A 245 1.68 12.16 -14.86
C ALA A 245 2.15 10.75 -14.48
N PHE A 246 1.89 10.28 -13.26
CA PHE A 246 2.19 8.91 -12.85
C PHE A 246 0.98 7.98 -12.98
N VAL A 247 -0.20 8.39 -12.52
CA VAL A 247 -1.39 7.54 -12.44
C VAL A 247 -1.89 7.13 -13.84
N TYR A 248 -2.07 8.09 -14.76
CA TYR A 248 -2.62 7.77 -16.09
C TYR A 248 -1.68 6.90 -16.93
N PRO A 249 -0.36 7.19 -17.02
CA PRO A 249 0.55 6.32 -17.78
C PRO A 249 0.71 4.94 -17.14
N LEU A 250 0.75 4.84 -15.81
CA LEU A 250 0.85 3.55 -15.13
C LEU A 250 -0.42 2.71 -15.36
N ALA A 251 -1.60 3.32 -15.27
CA ALA A 251 -2.85 2.64 -15.56
C ALA A 251 -2.93 2.18 -17.03
N ASN A 252 -2.47 3.03 -17.96
CA ASN A 252 -2.39 2.65 -19.37
C ASN A 252 -1.40 1.49 -19.58
N PHE A 253 -0.24 1.53 -18.94
CA PHE A 253 0.75 0.44 -19.00
C PHE A 253 0.21 -0.88 -18.44
N ILE A 254 -0.50 -0.83 -17.32
CA ILE A 254 -1.18 -2.00 -16.74
C ILE A 254 -2.26 -2.52 -17.68
N ASN A 255 -3.03 -1.64 -18.32
CA ASN A 255 -4.04 -2.03 -19.30
C ASN A 255 -3.41 -2.64 -20.57
N CYS A 256 -2.25 -2.16 -21.02
CA CYS A 256 -1.51 -2.73 -22.14
C CYS A 256 -0.91 -4.10 -21.82
N THR A 257 -0.52 -4.35 -20.57
CA THR A 257 0.10 -5.62 -20.15
C THR A 257 -0.94 -6.69 -19.76
N LYS A 258 -2.20 -6.29 -19.51
CA LYS A 258 -3.32 -7.21 -19.34
C LYS A 258 -3.70 -7.85 -20.69
N LYS A 259 -3.70 -9.19 -20.75
CA LYS A 259 -4.25 -9.94 -21.88
C LYS A 259 -5.79 -9.93 -21.86
N GLN A 260 -6.38 -10.00 -23.05
CA GLN A 260 -7.81 -10.12 -23.35
C GLN A 260 -8.51 -11.08 -22.35
N GLY A 261 -9.32 -10.54 -21.43
CA GLY A 261 -10.11 -11.34 -20.47
C GLY A 261 -10.13 -10.83 -19.02
N SER A 262 -9.16 -10.00 -18.61
CA SER A 262 -9.25 -9.29 -17.32
C SER A 262 -9.97 -7.95 -17.49
N SER A 263 -10.80 -7.56 -16.53
CA SER A 263 -11.40 -6.22 -16.53
C SER A 263 -10.31 -5.14 -16.64
N ASN A 264 -10.44 -4.30 -17.68
CA ASN A 264 -9.59 -3.15 -17.89
C ASN A 264 -9.89 -2.10 -16.82
N ILE A 265 -8.87 -1.36 -16.40
CA ILE A 265 -9.08 -0.21 -15.51
C ILE A 265 -9.66 0.90 -16.37
N GLU A 266 -10.96 1.13 -16.25
CA GLU A 266 -11.67 2.17 -17.00
C GLU A 266 -11.12 3.55 -16.66
N PHE A 267 -11.18 4.48 -17.62
CA PHE A 267 -10.74 5.87 -17.42
C PHE A 267 -11.41 6.53 -16.18
N ARG A 268 -12.65 6.15 -15.89
CA ARG A 268 -13.38 6.59 -14.68
C ARG A 268 -12.71 6.12 -13.39
N GLN A 269 -12.28 4.86 -13.35
CA GLN A 269 -11.55 4.31 -12.20
C GLN A 269 -10.17 4.96 -12.08
N GLN A 270 -9.50 5.24 -13.19
CA GLN A 270 -8.23 5.99 -13.20
C GLN A 270 -8.39 7.39 -12.63
N PHE A 271 -9.47 8.07 -13.01
CA PHE A 271 -9.80 9.39 -12.47
C PHE A 271 -10.08 9.34 -10.97
N ILE A 272 -10.84 8.35 -10.48
CA ILE A 272 -11.05 8.19 -9.03
C ILE A 272 -9.73 7.88 -8.31
N MET A 273 -8.86 7.03 -8.86
CA MET A 273 -7.53 6.75 -8.26
C MET A 273 -6.63 7.99 -8.25
N TRP A 274 -6.66 8.80 -9.30
CA TRP A 274 -5.96 10.08 -9.33
C TRP A 274 -6.51 11.01 -8.25
N TRP A 275 -7.83 11.19 -8.18
CA TRP A 275 -8.51 12.04 -7.21
C TRP A 275 -8.26 11.62 -5.76
N ALA A 276 -8.35 10.32 -5.48
CA ALA A 276 -8.32 9.75 -4.14
C ALA A 276 -7.06 10.10 -3.33
N GLY A 277 -5.90 10.17 -3.99
CA GLY A 277 -4.65 10.55 -3.31
C GLY A 277 -4.12 11.90 -3.74
N LEU A 278 -4.98 12.81 -4.19
CA LEU A 278 -4.69 14.25 -4.12
C LEU A 278 -4.71 14.75 -2.68
N MET A 279 -5.42 14.05 -1.81
CA MET A 279 -5.46 14.32 -0.38
C MET A 279 -4.11 14.02 0.26
N ARG A 280 -3.59 14.99 0.99
CA ARG A 280 -2.39 14.88 1.82
C ARG A 280 -2.83 14.81 3.28
N GLY A 281 -2.07 14.13 4.13
CA GLY A 281 -2.49 13.89 5.51
C GLY A 281 -1.48 14.26 6.57
N ALA A 282 -1.76 13.74 7.76
CA ALA A 282 -0.96 13.86 8.97
C ALA A 282 0.54 13.54 8.76
N VAL A 283 0.86 12.52 7.95
CA VAL A 283 2.25 12.09 7.70
C VAL A 283 3.05 13.19 6.99
N THR A 284 2.47 13.83 5.97
CA THR A 284 3.11 14.95 5.24
C THR A 284 3.47 16.09 6.19
N ILE A 285 2.58 16.39 7.14
CA ILE A 285 2.80 17.43 8.14
C ILE A 285 3.92 17.03 9.09
N ALA A 286 3.86 15.82 9.67
CA ALA A 286 4.86 15.34 10.61
C ALA A 286 6.28 15.35 10.01
N LEU A 287 6.42 14.92 8.76
CA LEU A 287 7.69 14.95 8.04
C LEU A 287 8.17 16.38 7.72
N SER A 288 7.26 17.29 7.38
CA SER A 288 7.61 18.71 7.18
C SER A 288 8.15 19.34 8.46
N TYR A 289 7.56 19.02 9.61
CA TYR A 289 8.03 19.48 10.91
C TYR A 289 9.41 18.94 11.24
N ASN A 290 9.65 17.65 11.02
CA ASN A 290 10.96 17.05 11.25
C ASN A 290 12.05 17.72 10.38
N GLN A 291 11.77 17.94 9.09
CA GLN A 291 12.74 18.52 8.15
C GLN A 291 13.12 19.98 8.45
N PHE A 292 12.14 20.78 8.87
CA PHE A 292 12.28 22.24 8.94
C PHE A 292 12.42 22.76 10.38
N SER A 293 12.17 21.93 11.40
CA SER A 293 12.40 22.27 12.81
C SER A 293 13.81 21.92 13.28
N ASP A 294 14.43 20.85 12.77
CA ASP A 294 15.78 20.42 13.17
C ASP A 294 16.91 21.15 12.43
N SER A 295 16.59 22.03 11.47
CA SER A 295 17.59 22.89 10.82
C SER A 295 17.95 24.07 11.74
N GLU A 296 18.76 23.82 12.78
CA GLU A 296 19.30 24.85 13.68
C GLU A 296 20.20 25.89 12.97
N ASP A 297 20.63 25.62 11.75
CA ASP A 297 21.45 26.53 10.95
C ASP A 297 20.89 26.73 9.54
N LYS A 298 20.62 28.01 9.20
CA LYS A 298 20.27 28.60 7.88
C LYS A 298 18.77 28.82 7.59
N ASP A 299 18.40 30.11 7.60
CA ASP A 299 17.14 30.73 7.18
C ASP A 299 15.85 30.19 7.82
N THR A 300 15.65 30.53 9.10
CA THR A 300 14.42 30.31 9.88
C THR A 300 13.15 30.79 9.15
N LYS A 301 13.27 31.81 8.30
CA LYS A 301 12.14 32.37 7.53
C LYS A 301 11.68 31.46 6.40
N ASP A 302 12.61 30.89 5.64
CA ASP A 302 12.29 30.03 4.49
C ASP A 302 11.78 28.66 4.96
N SER A 303 12.36 28.12 6.04
CA SER A 303 11.85 26.91 6.69
C SER A 303 10.43 27.12 7.25
N ALA A 304 10.16 28.23 7.93
CA ALA A 304 8.82 28.56 8.41
C ALA A 304 7.81 28.77 7.25
N LEU A 305 8.24 29.38 6.15
CA LEU A 305 7.43 29.54 4.94
C LEU A 305 7.07 28.19 4.32
N MET A 306 8.01 27.24 4.25
CA MET A 306 7.76 25.91 3.70
C MET A 306 6.81 25.07 4.57
N ILE A 307 6.95 25.11 5.90
CA ILE A 307 6.01 24.45 6.82
C ILE A 307 4.60 25.01 6.63
N THR A 308 4.45 26.34 6.67
CA THR A 308 3.14 27.01 6.55
C THR A 308 2.50 26.77 5.17
N CYS A 309 3.26 26.83 4.07
CA CYS A 309 2.73 26.47 2.75
C CYS A 309 2.31 25.00 2.66
N THR A 310 3.09 24.08 3.24
CA THR A 310 2.75 22.65 3.27
C THR A 310 1.46 22.41 4.06
N MET A 311 1.31 23.08 5.21
CA MET A 311 0.09 23.04 6.02
C MET A 311 -1.13 23.58 5.27
N ILE A 312 -1.00 24.71 4.56
CA ILE A 312 -2.07 25.25 3.70
C ILE A 312 -2.46 24.22 2.63
N VAL A 313 -1.49 23.61 1.94
CA VAL A 313 -1.74 22.60 0.90
C VAL A 313 -2.47 21.39 1.49
N VAL A 314 -2.03 20.89 2.65
CA VAL A 314 -2.65 19.75 3.32
C VAL A 314 -4.09 20.08 3.71
N LEU A 315 -4.32 21.16 4.46
CA LEU A 315 -5.66 21.58 4.91
C LEU A 315 -6.60 21.88 3.75
N PHE A 316 -6.10 22.56 2.71
CA PHE A 316 -6.90 22.83 1.52
C PHE A 316 -7.27 21.53 0.81
N SER A 317 -6.31 20.62 0.61
CA SER A 317 -6.56 19.34 -0.06
C SER A 317 -7.55 18.47 0.73
N THR A 318 -7.43 18.38 2.05
CA THR A 318 -8.31 17.55 2.88
C THR A 318 -9.72 18.13 2.96
N VAL A 319 -9.87 19.43 3.23
CA VAL A 319 -11.18 20.06 3.37
C VAL A 319 -11.91 20.15 2.03
N VAL A 320 -11.25 20.69 1.00
CA VAL A 320 -11.88 20.93 -0.30
C VAL A 320 -12.10 19.62 -1.05
N PHE A 321 -11.05 18.81 -1.24
CA PHE A 321 -11.23 17.55 -1.96
C PHE A 321 -12.04 16.55 -1.14
N GLY A 322 -11.87 16.50 0.18
CA GLY A 322 -12.70 15.64 1.05
C GLY A 322 -14.19 15.95 0.91
N SER A 323 -14.57 17.22 0.96
CA SER A 323 -15.97 17.65 0.79
C SER A 323 -16.53 17.34 -0.61
N ILE A 324 -15.71 17.47 -1.65
CA ILE A 324 -16.11 17.21 -3.05
C ILE A 324 -16.13 15.70 -3.37
N THR A 325 -15.44 14.87 -2.58
CA THR A 325 -15.29 13.43 -2.89
C THR A 325 -16.62 12.69 -2.91
N LYS A 326 -17.51 12.97 -1.95
CA LYS A 326 -18.85 12.34 -1.92
C LYS A 326 -19.67 12.62 -3.18
N PRO A 327 -19.96 13.89 -3.55
CA PRO A 327 -20.74 14.17 -4.76
C PRO A 327 -20.02 13.70 -6.04
N LEU A 328 -18.68 13.69 -6.05
CA LEU A 328 -17.91 13.21 -7.20
C LEU A 328 -18.06 11.70 -7.41
N ILE A 329 -17.90 10.89 -6.35
CA ILE A 329 -18.05 9.44 -6.43
C ILE A 329 -19.50 9.09 -6.77
N GLU A 330 -20.47 9.74 -6.15
CA GLU A 330 -21.89 9.55 -6.49
C GLU A 330 -22.14 9.89 -7.96
N ALA A 331 -21.61 10.99 -8.50
CA ALA A 331 -21.76 11.33 -9.92
C ALA A 331 -21.12 10.27 -10.85
N VAL A 332 -19.93 9.78 -10.52
CA VAL A 332 -19.21 8.78 -11.34
C VAL A 332 -19.87 7.41 -11.26
N VAL A 333 -20.39 7.02 -10.09
CA VAL A 333 -21.09 5.75 -9.84
C VAL A 333 -22.53 5.78 -10.35
N LEU A 334 -23.28 6.89 -10.23
CA LEU A 334 -24.63 7.02 -10.80
C LEU A 334 -24.60 6.91 -12.33
N LEU A 335 -23.54 7.41 -12.98
CA LEU A 335 -23.32 7.22 -14.41
C LEU A 335 -23.06 5.74 -14.78
N ARG A 336 -22.70 4.87 -13.82
CA ARG A 336 -22.62 3.41 -14.01
C ARG A 336 -24.02 2.80 -14.12
N HIS A 337 -24.99 3.30 -13.36
CA HIS A 337 -26.38 2.86 -13.40
C HIS A 337 -27.20 3.45 -14.57
N ALA A 338 -26.71 4.51 -15.21
CA ALA A 338 -27.35 5.10 -16.40
C ALA A 338 -27.11 4.32 -17.70
N LYS A 339 -26.24 3.31 -17.68
CA LYS A 339 -26.16 2.31 -18.76
C LYS A 339 -27.06 1.14 -18.34
N PRO A 340 -28.21 0.91 -19.01
CA PRO A 340 -29.01 -0.26 -18.69
C PRO A 340 -28.24 -1.48 -19.21
N ASP A 341 -27.62 -2.23 -18.30
CA ASP A 341 -27.29 -3.63 -18.57
C ASP A 341 -28.63 -4.39 -18.61
N VAL A 342 -29.30 -4.31 -19.76
CA VAL A 342 -30.18 -5.39 -20.22
C VAL A 342 -29.27 -6.38 -20.93
N LEU A 343 -28.61 -7.23 -20.15
CA LEU A 343 -28.16 -8.54 -20.61
C LEU A 343 -27.93 -9.45 -19.39
N ASP A 344 -28.93 -10.29 -19.18
CA ASP A 344 -28.91 -11.59 -18.51
C ASP A 344 -28.24 -11.72 -17.14
N ALA A 345 -29.10 -11.63 -16.14
CA ALA A 345 -28.96 -12.37 -14.89
C ALA A 345 -29.18 -13.89 -15.13
N THR A 346 -28.22 -14.56 -15.74
CA THR A 346 -27.97 -16.01 -15.61
C THR A 346 -26.58 -16.27 -16.18
N ASP A 347 -25.60 -16.49 -15.31
CA ASP A 347 -24.40 -17.31 -15.55
C ASP A 347 -23.42 -17.12 -14.38
N ILE A 348 -23.77 -17.72 -13.25
CA ILE A 348 -22.75 -18.15 -12.28
C ILE A 348 -22.21 -19.44 -12.90
N PRO A 349 -20.93 -19.52 -13.34
CA PRO A 349 -20.39 -20.80 -13.76
C PRO A 349 -20.39 -21.69 -12.52
N SER A 350 -21.27 -22.68 -12.53
CA SER A 350 -21.38 -23.64 -11.45
C SER A 350 -20.03 -24.35 -11.29
N LEU A 351 -19.71 -24.76 -10.07
CA LEU A 351 -18.48 -25.47 -9.71
C LEU A 351 -18.27 -26.76 -10.53
N GLU A 352 -19.30 -27.23 -11.24
CA GLU A 352 -19.32 -28.33 -12.21
C GLU A 352 -18.57 -28.00 -13.51
N ASP A 353 -18.67 -26.77 -14.06
CA ASP A 353 -18.01 -26.40 -15.33
C ASP A 353 -16.50 -26.27 -15.19
N LEU A 354 -16.04 -25.83 -14.01
CA LEU A 354 -14.63 -25.85 -13.63
C LEU A 354 -14.10 -27.27 -13.41
N ARG A 355 -14.98 -28.21 -13.05
CA ARG A 355 -14.64 -29.62 -12.86
C ARG A 355 -14.51 -30.37 -14.19
N ILE A 356 -15.34 -30.02 -15.18
CA ILE A 356 -15.27 -30.57 -16.54
C ILE A 356 -13.97 -30.14 -17.23
N LEU A 357 -13.56 -28.87 -17.10
CA LEU A 357 -12.28 -28.37 -17.64
C LEU A 357 -11.04 -28.98 -16.97
N LEU A 358 -11.17 -29.45 -15.72
CA LEU A 358 -10.10 -30.15 -14.99
C LEU A 358 -10.02 -31.64 -15.35
N ILE A 359 -11.13 -32.27 -15.70
CA ILE A 359 -11.20 -33.70 -16.05
C ILE A 359 -10.81 -33.93 -17.52
N GLU A 360 -11.17 -33.02 -18.43
CA GLU A 360 -10.83 -33.12 -19.87
C GLU A 360 -9.33 -33.05 -20.15
N ASN A 361 -8.54 -32.55 -19.20
CA ASN A 361 -7.07 -32.54 -19.26
C ASN A 361 -6.41 -33.80 -18.67
N SER A 362 -7.18 -34.81 -18.23
CA SER A 362 -6.65 -35.96 -17.47
C SER A 362 -6.93 -37.35 -18.05
N GLU A 363 -7.47 -37.48 -19.26
CA GLU A 363 -7.53 -38.78 -19.94
C GLU A 363 -6.82 -38.76 -21.29
N PRO A 364 -5.76 -39.58 -21.49
CA PRO A 364 -5.42 -40.05 -22.81
C PRO A 364 -6.32 -41.24 -23.14
N SER A 365 -7.04 -41.11 -24.24
CA SER A 365 -7.80 -42.16 -24.92
C SER A 365 -6.88 -43.35 -25.22
N ASP A 366 -7.25 -44.51 -24.68
CA ASP A 366 -6.55 -45.77 -24.91
C ASP A 366 -7.13 -46.43 -26.17
N MET A 367 -6.47 -46.23 -27.32
CA MET A 367 -6.58 -47.10 -28.50
C MET A 367 -5.36 -46.89 -29.43
N GLY A 368 -4.48 -47.90 -29.51
CA GLY A 368 -3.70 -48.22 -30.73
C GLY A 368 -2.24 -47.76 -30.81
N GLU A 369 -1.33 -48.67 -30.43
CA GLU A 369 0.05 -48.94 -30.92
C GLU A 369 0.84 -47.87 -31.75
N ASN A 370 1.95 -47.39 -31.17
CA ASN A 370 3.37 -47.45 -31.64
C ASN A 370 4.24 -46.21 -31.30
N GLN A 371 5.21 -46.41 -30.39
CA GLN A 371 6.55 -45.75 -30.31
C GLN A 371 6.67 -44.24 -29.94
N PRO A 372 7.85 -43.77 -29.44
CA PRO A 372 8.02 -43.55 -27.99
C PRO A 372 8.11 -42.08 -27.53
N ALA A 373 7.75 -41.88 -26.25
CA ALA A 373 8.30 -40.94 -25.26
C ALA A 373 8.85 -39.58 -25.74
N ALA A 374 8.03 -38.53 -25.63
CA ALA A 374 8.50 -37.16 -25.36
C ALA A 374 7.42 -36.33 -24.65
N ALA A 375 7.00 -36.77 -23.45
CA ALA A 375 6.30 -35.89 -22.52
C ALA A 375 7.32 -34.91 -21.92
N THR A 376 7.65 -33.86 -22.66
CA THR A 376 8.54 -32.79 -22.22
C THR A 376 7.88 -32.10 -21.03
N ARG A 377 8.28 -32.49 -19.82
CA ARG A 377 8.02 -31.80 -18.55
C ARG A 377 8.40 -30.33 -18.74
N ARG A 378 7.43 -29.47 -19.09
CA ARG A 378 7.64 -28.02 -19.21
C ARG A 378 8.25 -27.54 -17.89
N SER A 379 9.46 -26.97 -17.97
CA SER A 379 10.20 -26.52 -16.80
C SER A 379 9.38 -25.44 -16.07
N SER A 380 9.44 -25.42 -14.73
CA SER A 380 8.75 -24.42 -13.89
C SER A 380 9.06 -22.99 -14.32
N LEU A 381 10.24 -22.77 -14.92
CA LEU A 381 10.69 -21.50 -15.49
C LEU A 381 9.90 -21.08 -16.74
N SER A 382 9.52 -22.03 -17.61
CA SER A 382 8.68 -21.74 -18.77
C SER A 382 7.28 -21.30 -18.37
N LEU A 383 6.71 -21.93 -17.33
CA LEU A 383 5.40 -21.57 -16.77
C LEU A 383 5.41 -20.19 -16.10
N LEU A 384 6.48 -19.89 -15.35
CA LEU A 384 6.73 -18.60 -14.70
C LEU A 384 6.89 -17.45 -15.71
N LEU A 385 7.55 -17.70 -16.85
CA LEU A 385 7.66 -16.72 -17.93
C LEU A 385 6.32 -16.47 -18.64
N THR A 386 5.51 -17.52 -18.82
CA THR A 386 4.25 -17.37 -19.55
C THR A 386 3.16 -16.71 -18.69
N HIS A 387 3.03 -17.04 -17.40
CA HIS A 387 1.98 -16.55 -16.50
C HIS A 387 2.55 -16.21 -15.11
N PRO A 388 3.24 -15.06 -14.94
CA PRO A 388 3.99 -14.76 -13.71
C PRO A 388 3.10 -14.59 -12.47
N THR A 389 1.96 -13.93 -12.58
CA THR A 389 1.07 -13.66 -11.44
C THR A 389 0.39 -14.93 -10.91
N TRP A 390 -0.13 -15.77 -11.81
CA TRP A 390 -0.77 -17.04 -11.43
C TRP A 390 0.24 -18.04 -10.85
N THR A 391 1.44 -18.11 -11.44
CA THR A 391 2.48 -19.05 -11.00
C THR A 391 3.06 -18.66 -9.65
N VAL A 392 3.36 -17.37 -9.42
CA VAL A 392 3.83 -16.88 -8.11
C VAL A 392 2.75 -17.07 -7.05
N HIS A 393 1.50 -16.74 -7.35
CA HIS A 393 0.39 -16.95 -6.42
C HIS A 393 0.21 -18.44 -6.08
N HIS A 394 0.28 -19.34 -7.07
CA HIS A 394 0.17 -20.77 -6.85
C HIS A 394 1.35 -21.32 -6.02
N LEU A 395 2.58 -20.89 -6.32
CA LEU A 395 3.78 -21.27 -5.57
C LEU A 395 3.73 -20.77 -4.13
N TRP A 396 3.34 -19.51 -3.92
CA TRP A 396 3.15 -18.93 -2.59
C TRP A 396 2.08 -19.68 -1.82
N ARG A 397 0.91 -19.94 -2.41
CA ARG A 397 -0.17 -20.70 -1.75
C ARG A 397 0.30 -22.09 -1.33
N LYS A 398 1.04 -22.79 -2.19
CA LYS A 398 1.60 -24.12 -1.87
C LYS A 398 2.63 -24.07 -0.73
N PHE A 399 3.46 -23.03 -0.69
CA PHE A 399 4.41 -22.81 0.41
C PHE A 399 3.69 -22.44 1.72
N ASP A 400 2.71 -21.54 1.64
CA ASP A 400 1.90 -21.07 2.76
C ASP A 400 1.12 -22.23 3.40
N ASP A 401 0.45 -23.04 2.60
CA ASP A 401 -0.32 -24.21 3.06
C ASP A 401 0.58 -25.30 3.67
N ARG A 402 1.81 -25.46 3.16
CA ARG A 402 2.73 -26.53 3.60
C ARG A 402 3.55 -26.16 4.83
N PHE A 403 3.99 -24.90 4.95
CA PHE A 403 4.95 -24.49 5.97
C PHE A 403 4.43 -23.39 6.88
N MET A 404 3.85 -22.33 6.30
CA MET A 404 3.49 -21.15 7.09
C MET A 404 2.27 -21.39 7.96
N ARG A 405 1.18 -21.94 7.41
CA ARG A 405 -0.07 -22.19 8.16
C ARG A 405 0.09 -23.23 9.26
N PRO A 406 0.76 -24.38 9.04
CA PRO A 406 0.96 -25.36 10.10
C PRO A 406 1.83 -24.86 11.25
N VAL A 407 2.77 -23.95 10.99
CA VAL A 407 3.68 -23.41 12.01
C VAL A 407 3.09 -22.18 12.69
N PHE A 408 2.59 -21.20 11.93
CA PHE A 408 2.18 -19.89 12.43
C PHE A 408 0.66 -19.68 12.49
N GLY A 409 -0.17 -20.64 12.05
CA GLY A 409 -1.64 -20.51 12.02
C GLY A 409 -2.20 -20.01 10.69
N GLY A 410 -3.52 -20.11 10.47
CA GLY A 410 -4.16 -19.62 9.24
C GLY A 410 -5.56 -20.17 8.99
N ARG A 411 -6.29 -19.57 8.04
CA ARG A 411 -7.61 -20.06 7.58
C ARG A 411 -7.45 -21.50 7.05
N GLY A 412 -8.22 -22.45 7.59
CA GLY A 412 -8.32 -23.82 7.06
C GLY A 412 -7.79 -24.95 7.95
N PHE A 413 -7.36 -24.69 9.18
CA PHE A 413 -7.08 -25.75 10.17
C PHE A 413 -7.84 -25.52 11.46
N VAL A 414 -9.15 -25.77 11.41
CA VAL A 414 -9.86 -26.29 12.57
C VAL A 414 -10.15 -27.75 12.23
N PRO A 415 -9.41 -28.73 12.77
CA PRO A 415 -9.91 -30.10 12.72
C PRO A 415 -11.29 -30.08 13.41
N PHE A 416 -12.31 -30.52 12.70
CA PHE A 416 -13.60 -30.83 13.31
C PHE A 416 -13.33 -31.76 14.49
N VAL A 417 -13.50 -31.25 15.71
CA VAL A 417 -13.45 -32.07 16.92
C VAL A 417 -14.84 -32.69 17.06
N PRO A 418 -15.02 -34.01 16.89
CA PRO A 418 -16.30 -34.63 17.18
C PRO A 418 -16.48 -34.56 18.70
N GLY A 419 -17.35 -33.68 19.18
CA GLY A 419 -17.70 -33.63 20.61
C GLY A 419 -18.04 -32.27 21.24
N SER A 420 -17.91 -31.14 20.55
CA SER A 420 -18.51 -29.89 21.06
C SER A 420 -19.96 -29.77 20.56
N PRO A 421 -20.94 -29.44 21.43
CA PRO A 421 -22.34 -29.39 21.01
C PRO A 421 -22.49 -28.38 19.87
N THR A 422 -22.97 -28.85 18.73
CA THR A 422 -23.44 -28.01 17.65
C THR A 422 -24.66 -27.25 18.16
N GLY A 423 -24.50 -25.95 18.40
CA GLY A 423 -25.63 -25.05 18.54
C GLY A 423 -26.39 -25.01 17.22
N ALA A 424 -27.41 -25.86 17.10
CA ALA A 424 -28.39 -25.79 16.03
C ALA A 424 -29.72 -26.35 16.54
N ALA A 425 -30.76 -25.56 16.28
CA ALA A 425 -32.18 -25.92 16.32
C ALA A 425 -32.82 -26.12 17.70
N ASP A 426 -33.45 -25.06 18.18
CA ASP A 426 -34.82 -25.19 18.72
C ASP A 426 -35.71 -24.14 18.06
N GLY A 427 -36.21 -24.53 16.89
CA GLY A 427 -37.40 -23.98 16.30
C GLY A 427 -38.50 -25.02 16.39
N ASN A 428 -39.48 -24.75 17.28
CA ASN A 428 -40.89 -25.12 17.15
C ASN A 428 -41.34 -26.50 17.69
N SER A 429 -41.92 -26.50 18.89
CA SER A 429 -43.07 -27.37 19.22
C SER A 429 -44.02 -26.68 20.20
N ARG A 430 -45.29 -26.59 19.78
CA ARG A 430 -46.46 -26.06 20.49
C ARG A 430 -46.67 -26.67 21.88
N ALA A 431 -47.05 -25.82 22.84
CA ALA A 431 -48.21 -25.97 23.72
C ALA A 431 -48.60 -24.59 24.26
#